data_AF-A0A9D6HLS1-F1
#
_entry.id   AF-A0A9D6HLS1-F1
#
_cell.length_a   1.000
_cell.length_b   1.000
_cell.length_c   1.000
_cell.angle_alpha   90.00
_cell.angle_beta   90.00
_cell.angle_gamma   90.00
#
_symmetry.space_group_name_H-M   'P 1'
#
loop_
_entity.id
_entity.type
_entity.pdbx_description
1 polymer ?
#
loop_
_entity_poly.entity_id
_entity_poly.type
_entity_poly.pdbx_seq_one_letter_code
_entity_poly.pdbx_strand_id
1 'polypeptide(L)'
;MMSSRLPLVSAVVLAVALALAWMLPDLRWVAPAPLRPEIAPLTHPEAAASAQGDGAALARPPFWASRRPAPDAPAGAPAGNLAELNVVGLIRQGKQAVLIATHADRTVRLTAGQSYADWLFEGVEGDLALFRRGDSERQSLRIPRRRVDDLPHREIK
;
A
#
# COMPACT_ATOMS: atom_id res chain seq x y z
N MET A 1 -63.56 -17.23 19.45
CA MET A 1 -62.60 -16.09 19.44
C MET A 1 -61.75 -16.17 20.72
N MET A 2 -60.72 -17.02 20.73
CA MET A 2 -59.76 -17.09 21.83
C MET A 2 -58.57 -16.19 21.47
N SER A 3 -58.56 -15.03 22.10
CA SER A 3 -57.61 -13.93 21.90
C SER A 3 -56.16 -14.38 22.12
N SER A 4 -55.33 -14.10 21.12
CA SER A 4 -53.88 -14.31 21.10
C SER A 4 -53.19 -13.47 22.16
N ARG A 5 -53.03 -14.02 23.37
CA ARG A 5 -52.21 -13.44 24.46
C ARG A 5 -50.73 -13.84 24.35
N LEU A 6 -50.40 -14.73 23.42
CA LEU A 6 -49.06 -15.21 23.14
C LEU A 6 -48.04 -14.08 22.89
N PRO A 7 -48.32 -13.06 22.03
CA PRO A 7 -47.34 -12.02 21.74
C PRO A 7 -47.07 -11.09 22.94
N LEU A 8 -48.08 -10.89 23.79
CA LEU A 8 -47.93 -10.08 24.99
C LEU A 8 -47.03 -10.78 26.01
N VAL A 9 -47.23 -12.08 26.22
CA VAL A 9 -46.40 -12.88 27.12
C VAL A 9 -44.96 -12.94 26.63
N SER A 10 -44.72 -13.15 25.32
CA SER A 10 -43.36 -13.14 24.77
C SER A 10 -42.67 -11.79 24.91
N ALA A 11 -43.39 -10.68 24.72
CA ALA A 11 -42.82 -9.35 24.87
C ALA A 11 -42.42 -9.06 26.33
N VAL A 12 -43.25 -9.47 27.30
CA VAL A 12 -42.96 -9.33 28.72
C VAL A 12 -41.75 -10.17 29.12
N VAL A 13 -41.69 -11.43 28.68
CA VAL A 13 -40.54 -12.32 28.97
C VAL A 13 -39.25 -11.74 28.39
N LEU A 14 -39.28 -11.24 27.15
CA LEU A 14 -38.11 -10.63 26.52
C LEU A 14 -37.66 -9.36 27.25
N ALA A 15 -38.59 -8.51 27.67
CA ALA A 15 -38.29 -7.29 28.41
C ALA A 15 -37.63 -7.59 29.76
N VAL A 16 -38.12 -8.60 30.48
CA VAL A 16 -37.52 -9.05 31.76
C VAL A 16 -36.13 -9.64 31.54
N ALA A 17 -35.94 -10.46 30.50
CA ALA A 17 -34.64 -11.05 30.18
C ALA A 17 -33.59 -9.96 29.84
N LEU A 18 -33.99 -8.94 29.08
CA LEU A 18 -33.13 -7.80 28.78
C LEU A 18 -32.79 -6.99 30.03
N ALA A 19 -33.78 -6.70 30.88
CA ALA A 19 -33.55 -5.97 32.14
C ALA A 19 -32.58 -6.73 33.06
N LEU A 20 -32.71 -8.05 33.16
CA LEU A 20 -31.78 -8.89 33.91
C LEU A 20 -30.38 -8.89 33.28
N ALA A 21 -30.27 -9.05 31.96
CA ALA A 21 -28.97 -9.01 31.26
C ALA A 21 -28.23 -7.67 31.47
N TRP A 22 -28.96 -6.56 31.55
CA TRP A 22 -28.39 -5.23 31.86
C TRP A 22 -27.89 -5.09 33.30
N MET A 23 -28.40 -5.90 34.23
CA MET A 23 -27.97 -5.91 35.63
C MET A 23 -26.73 -6.79 35.86
N LEU A 24 -26.38 -7.69 34.93
CA LEU A 24 -25.19 -8.52 35.07
C LEU A 24 -23.91 -7.73 34.74
N PRO A 25 -22.97 -7.56 35.69
CA PRO A 25 -21.74 -6.79 35.47
C PRO A 25 -20.79 -7.45 34.45
N ASP A 26 -20.90 -8.76 34.25
CA ASP A 26 -19.98 -9.57 33.43
C ASP A 26 -20.16 -9.39 31.91
N LEU A 27 -21.21 -8.68 31.48
CA LEU A 27 -21.44 -8.35 30.06
C LEU A 27 -20.78 -7.03 29.64
N ARG A 28 -20.13 -6.32 30.57
CA ARG A 28 -19.40 -5.09 30.23
C ARG A 28 -18.09 -5.47 29.57
N TRP A 29 -17.86 -4.91 28.38
CA TRP A 29 -16.56 -5.00 27.73
C TRP A 29 -15.46 -4.50 28.67
N VAL A 30 -14.52 -5.37 29.03
CA VAL A 30 -13.31 -5.03 29.78
C VAL A 30 -12.20 -4.83 28.77
N ALA A 31 -11.68 -3.60 28.68
CA ALA A 31 -10.56 -3.32 27.79
C ALA A 31 -9.34 -4.16 28.22
N PRO A 32 -8.66 -4.87 27.29
CA PRO A 32 -7.46 -5.61 27.61
C PRO A 32 -6.36 -4.66 28.08
N ALA A 33 -5.51 -5.13 29.00
CA ALA A 33 -4.37 -4.35 29.46
C ALA A 33 -3.42 -4.01 28.29
N PRO A 34 -2.82 -2.81 28.25
CA PRO A 34 -1.85 -2.45 27.21
C PRO A 34 -0.65 -3.39 27.24
N LEU A 35 -0.33 -4.03 26.12
CA LEU A 35 0.92 -4.77 25.96
C LEU A 35 2.07 -3.78 25.70
N ARG A 36 3.17 -3.90 26.46
CA ARG A 36 4.40 -3.17 26.16
C ARG A 36 5.18 -3.92 25.09
N PRO A 37 5.72 -3.23 24.06
CA PRO A 37 6.59 -3.86 23.08
C PRO A 37 7.88 -4.33 23.77
N GLU A 38 8.24 -5.59 23.55
CA GLU A 38 9.52 -6.13 23.97
C GLU A 38 10.60 -5.63 22.99
N ILE A 39 11.42 -4.69 23.43
CA ILE A 39 12.55 -4.19 22.64
C ILE A 39 13.74 -5.08 22.98
N ALA A 40 14.07 -6.02 22.08
CA ALA A 40 15.30 -6.77 22.18
C ALA A 40 16.50 -5.80 22.15
N PRO A 41 17.53 -6.00 23.01
CA PRO A 41 18.72 -5.18 22.98
C PRO A 41 19.41 -5.31 21.62
N LEU A 42 19.65 -4.17 20.97
CA LEU A 42 20.41 -4.10 19.72
C LEU A 42 21.88 -4.41 20.04
N THR A 43 22.34 -5.61 19.70
CA THR A 43 23.76 -5.94 19.70
C THR A 43 24.41 -5.25 18.49
N HIS A 44 25.02 -4.10 18.70
CA HIS A 44 25.83 -3.48 17.66
C HIS A 44 27.14 -4.26 17.52
N PRO A 45 27.51 -4.72 16.32
CA PRO A 45 28.87 -5.18 16.09
C PRO A 45 29.81 -4.01 16.41
N GLU A 46 30.78 -4.24 17.28
CA GLU A 46 31.82 -3.28 17.59
C GLU A 46 32.51 -2.91 16.28
N ALA A 47 32.25 -1.69 15.80
CA ALA A 47 32.87 -1.18 14.59
C ALA A 47 34.36 -1.06 14.89
N ALA A 48 35.16 -2.00 14.36
CA ALA A 48 36.60 -1.86 14.32
C ALA A 48 36.89 -0.57 13.55
N ALA A 49 37.20 0.51 14.28
CA ALA A 49 37.61 1.77 13.70
C ALA A 49 38.99 1.55 13.07
N SER A 50 39.01 1.14 11.80
CA SER A 50 40.22 1.11 11.01
C SER A 50 40.65 2.57 10.78
N ALA A 51 41.63 3.03 11.56
CA ALA A 51 42.24 4.37 11.48
C ALA A 51 42.96 4.68 10.14
N GLN A 52 42.67 3.91 9.08
CA GLN A 52 43.27 4.01 7.75
C GLN A 52 42.33 4.66 6.71
N GLY A 53 41.14 5.13 7.11
CA GLY A 53 40.13 5.68 6.20
C GLY A 53 39.89 7.20 6.26
N ASP A 54 40.36 7.89 7.31
CA ASP A 54 39.82 9.22 7.67
C ASP A 54 40.16 10.32 6.64
N GLY A 55 41.36 10.31 6.07
CA GLY A 55 41.75 11.29 5.04
C GLY A 55 40.98 11.14 3.72
N ALA A 56 40.73 9.90 3.29
CA ALA A 56 39.99 9.61 2.06
C ALA A 56 38.48 9.85 2.20
N ALA A 57 37.93 9.65 3.40
CA ALA A 57 36.56 9.97 3.73
C ALA A 57 36.32 11.50 3.79
N LEU A 58 37.24 12.27 4.37
CA LEU A 58 37.19 13.73 4.40
C LEU A 58 37.37 14.37 3.01
N ALA A 59 38.16 13.75 2.13
CA ALA A 59 38.32 14.18 0.74
C ALA A 59 37.06 13.99 -0.13
N ARG A 60 36.03 13.30 0.39
CA ARG A 60 34.77 13.03 -0.32
C ARG A 60 33.60 13.58 0.49
N PRO A 61 33.36 14.91 0.48
CA PRO A 61 32.27 15.51 1.24
C PRO A 61 30.94 14.79 0.93
N PRO A 62 30.10 14.54 1.96
CA PRO A 62 28.86 13.77 1.81
C PRO A 62 27.90 14.35 0.76
N PHE A 63 28.08 15.62 0.40
CA PHE A 63 27.28 16.36 -0.57
C PHE A 63 28.05 16.80 -1.81
N TRP A 64 29.03 16.02 -2.29
CA TRP A 64 29.65 16.33 -3.58
C TRP A 64 28.60 16.27 -4.71
N ALA A 65 28.41 17.38 -5.43
CA ALA A 65 27.52 17.47 -6.60
C ALA A 65 27.72 16.37 -7.66
N SER A 66 28.92 15.80 -7.82
CA SER A 66 29.24 14.72 -8.77
C SER A 66 28.92 13.30 -8.24
N ARG A 67 28.44 13.17 -6.99
CA ARG A 67 27.88 11.90 -6.49
C ARG A 67 26.49 11.61 -7.01
N ARG A 68 25.81 12.61 -7.62
CA ARG A 68 24.59 12.29 -8.36
C ARG A 68 25.02 11.36 -9.50
N PRO A 69 24.48 10.13 -9.60
CA PRO A 69 24.60 9.36 -10.82
C PRO A 69 24.27 10.28 -11.97
N ALA A 70 25.04 10.21 -13.07
CA ALA A 70 24.62 10.86 -14.29
C ALA A 70 23.15 10.48 -14.52
N PRO A 71 22.25 11.45 -14.83
CA PRO A 71 20.86 11.13 -15.05
C PRO A 71 20.80 9.95 -16.03
N ASP A 72 20.16 8.85 -15.61
CA ASP A 72 20.04 7.67 -16.45
C ASP A 72 19.57 8.13 -17.82
N ALA A 73 20.28 7.70 -18.87
CA ALA A 73 19.84 7.95 -20.23
C ALA A 73 18.37 7.53 -20.31
N PRO A 74 17.48 8.33 -20.92
CA PRO A 74 16.07 8.02 -20.97
C PRO A 74 15.92 6.59 -21.48
N ALA A 75 15.44 5.70 -20.61
CA ALA A 75 15.25 4.30 -20.96
C ALA A 75 14.36 4.26 -22.20
N GLY A 76 14.86 3.65 -23.28
CA GLY A 76 14.10 3.51 -24.52
C GLY A 76 12.74 2.92 -24.20
N ALA A 77 11.71 3.38 -24.92
CA ALA A 77 10.35 2.91 -24.71
C ALA A 77 10.35 1.37 -24.74
N PRO A 78 9.89 0.70 -23.68
CA PRO A 78 9.81 -0.75 -23.66
C PRO A 78 8.92 -1.21 -24.82
N ALA A 79 9.39 -2.17 -25.61
CA ALA A 79 8.59 -2.80 -26.66
C ALA A 79 7.59 -3.77 -26.02
N GLY A 80 6.29 -3.64 -26.34
CA GLY A 80 5.25 -4.49 -25.78
C GLY A 80 3.83 -4.03 -26.12
N ASN A 81 2.86 -4.91 -25.90
CA ASN A 81 1.44 -4.56 -26.02
C ASN A 81 0.91 -4.08 -24.66
N LEU A 82 0.10 -3.01 -24.65
CA LEU A 82 -0.52 -2.50 -23.42
C LEU A 82 -1.36 -3.55 -22.70
N ALA A 83 -1.94 -4.51 -23.44
CA ALA A 83 -2.72 -5.61 -22.87
C ALA A 83 -1.89 -6.58 -22.00
N GLU A 84 -0.57 -6.63 -22.19
CA GLU A 84 0.35 -7.48 -21.43
C GLU A 84 0.90 -6.77 -20.18
N LEU A 85 0.59 -5.49 -20.01
CA LEU A 85 1.07 -4.68 -18.92
C LEU A 85 0.22 -4.94 -17.66
N ASN A 86 0.82 -5.60 -16.66
CA ASN A 86 0.16 -5.85 -15.38
C ASN A 86 0.45 -4.69 -14.40
N VAL A 87 -0.56 -3.89 -14.08
CA VAL A 87 -0.39 -2.78 -13.14
C VAL A 87 -0.25 -3.33 -11.72
N VAL A 88 0.90 -3.07 -11.09
CA VAL A 88 1.20 -3.52 -9.72
C VAL A 88 0.83 -2.44 -8.71
N GLY A 89 1.00 -1.17 -9.07
CA GLY A 89 0.69 -0.09 -8.16
C GLY A 89 0.84 1.30 -8.73
N LEU A 90 0.52 2.27 -7.90
CA LEU A 90 0.55 3.69 -8.22
C LEU A 90 1.15 4.46 -7.06
N ILE A 91 2.12 5.33 -7.36
CA ILE A 91 2.64 6.32 -6.42
C ILE A 91 2.10 7.69 -6.86
N ARG A 92 1.46 8.41 -5.93
CA ARG A 92 1.01 9.79 -6.16
C ARG A 92 1.69 10.74 -5.18
N GLN A 93 2.23 11.84 -5.71
CA GLN A 93 2.75 12.95 -4.92
C GLN A 93 2.28 14.27 -5.54
N GLY A 94 1.23 14.86 -4.95
CA GLY A 94 0.59 16.06 -5.48
C GLY A 94 0.04 15.85 -6.90
N LYS A 95 0.59 16.59 -7.88
CA LYS A 95 0.21 16.48 -9.31
C LYS A 95 0.98 15.40 -10.07
N GLN A 96 2.01 14.82 -9.48
CA GLN A 96 2.82 13.78 -10.11
C GLN A 96 2.26 12.40 -9.76
N ALA A 97 2.17 11.55 -10.78
CA ALA A 97 1.75 10.17 -10.67
C ALA A 97 2.78 9.28 -11.39
N VAL A 98 3.23 8.22 -10.71
CA VAL A 98 4.12 7.21 -11.24
C VAL A 98 3.42 5.87 -11.17
N LEU A 99 3.14 5.29 -12.34
CA LEU A 99 2.59 3.96 -12.48
C LEU A 99 3.71 2.93 -12.38
N ILE A 100 3.51 1.90 -11.56
CA ILE A 100 4.40 0.75 -11.48
C ILE A 100 3.66 -0.43 -12.09
N ALA A 101 4.26 -1.02 -13.10
CA ALA A 101 3.69 -2.17 -13.79
C ALA A 101 4.76 -3.22 -14.07
N THR A 102 4.34 -4.45 -14.33
CA THR A 102 5.20 -5.54 -14.76
C THR A 102 4.83 -6.00 -16.16
N HIS A 103 5.85 -6.29 -16.97
CA HIS A 103 5.72 -6.88 -18.30
C HIS A 103 6.86 -7.89 -18.47
N ALA A 104 6.53 -9.13 -18.84
CA ALA A 104 7.50 -10.23 -18.98
C ALA A 104 8.50 -10.30 -17.81
N ASP A 105 7.98 -10.30 -16.57
CA ASP A 105 8.72 -10.30 -15.29
C ASP A 105 9.66 -9.11 -15.05
N ARG A 106 9.63 -8.08 -15.91
CA ARG A 106 10.36 -6.83 -15.70
C ARG A 106 9.44 -5.78 -15.13
N THR A 107 9.93 -5.05 -14.13
CA THR A 107 9.22 -3.90 -13.58
C THR A 107 9.51 -2.67 -14.43
N VAL A 108 8.45 -2.01 -14.89
CA VAL A 108 8.49 -0.74 -15.62
C VAL A 108 7.85 0.33 -14.75
N ARG A 109 8.45 1.52 -14.78
CA ARG A 109 7.94 2.72 -14.11
C ARG A 109 7.61 3.75 -15.17
N LEU A 110 6.36 4.20 -15.18
CA LEU A 110 5.88 5.19 -16.14
C LEU A 110 5.45 6.45 -15.41
N THR A 111 6.03 7.58 -15.80
CA THR A 111 5.60 8.91 -15.36
C THR A 111 4.71 9.53 -16.43
N ALA A 112 3.74 10.38 -16.04
CA ALA A 112 2.90 11.07 -17.02
C ALA A 112 3.74 11.76 -18.11
N GLY A 113 3.40 11.51 -19.37
CA GLY A 113 4.16 11.94 -20.54
C GLY A 113 5.23 10.95 -21.03
N GLN A 114 5.45 9.83 -20.34
CA GLN A 114 6.31 8.75 -20.85
C GLN A 114 5.53 7.76 -21.69
N SER A 115 6.20 7.20 -22.70
CA SER A 115 5.64 6.18 -23.57
C SER A 115 6.02 4.77 -23.12
N TYR A 116 5.07 3.86 -23.20
CA TYR A 116 5.24 2.41 -23.14
C TYR A 116 4.85 1.86 -24.51
N ALA A 117 5.82 1.34 -25.26
CA ALA A 117 5.66 1.06 -26.69
C ALA A 117 5.07 2.28 -27.43
N ASP A 118 3.92 2.11 -28.09
CA ASP A 118 3.22 3.17 -28.83
C ASP A 118 2.21 3.95 -27.97
N TRP A 119 2.12 3.66 -26.67
CA TRP A 119 1.15 4.24 -25.75
C TRP A 119 1.80 5.29 -24.85
N LEU A 120 1.35 6.53 -24.96
CA LEU A 120 1.69 7.62 -24.06
C LEU A 120 0.86 7.50 -22.78
N PHE A 121 1.51 7.41 -21.63
CA PHE A 121 0.83 7.47 -20.34
C PHE A 121 0.42 8.92 -20.03
N GLU A 122 -0.87 9.22 -20.04
CA GLU A 122 -1.38 10.59 -19.82
C GLU A 122 -1.52 10.91 -18.33
N GLY A 123 -1.78 9.89 -17.51
CA GLY A 123 -1.88 10.02 -16.07
C GLY A 123 -2.89 9.07 -15.45
N VAL A 124 -3.43 9.45 -14.28
CA VAL A 124 -4.40 8.65 -13.55
C VAL A 124 -5.63 9.47 -13.22
N GLU A 125 -6.79 8.90 -13.51
CA GLU A 125 -8.10 9.41 -13.14
C GLU A 125 -8.83 8.37 -12.28
N GLY A 126 -9.02 8.68 -10.99
CA GLY A 126 -9.65 7.74 -10.06
C GLY A 126 -8.82 6.46 -9.84
N ASP A 127 -9.36 5.32 -10.26
CA ASP A 127 -8.71 3.99 -10.26
C ASP A 127 -8.26 3.54 -11.66
N LEU A 128 -8.20 4.46 -12.63
CA LEU A 128 -7.85 4.17 -14.02
C LEU A 128 -6.55 4.88 -14.41
N ALA A 129 -5.61 4.13 -14.95
CA ALA A 129 -4.43 4.63 -15.66
C ALA A 129 -4.81 4.89 -17.12
N LEU A 130 -4.63 6.12 -17.58
CA LEU A 130 -5.01 6.57 -18.92
C LEU A 130 -3.81 6.52 -19.86
N PHE A 131 -4.01 5.90 -21.00
CA PHE A 131 -3.03 5.77 -22.07
C PHE A 131 -3.61 6.28 -23.38
N ARG A 132 -2.77 6.91 -24.21
CA ARG A 132 -3.13 7.37 -25.55
C ARG A 132 -2.15 6.85 -26.60
N ARG A 133 -2.66 6.36 -27.72
CA ARG A 133 -1.88 5.99 -28.90
C ARG A 133 -2.27 6.90 -30.06
N GLY A 134 -1.30 7.64 -30.59
CA GLY A 134 -1.56 8.66 -31.61
C GLY A 134 -2.51 9.76 -31.13
N ASP A 135 -3.36 10.28 -32.01
CA ASP A 135 -4.29 11.38 -31.67
C ASP A 135 -5.69 10.92 -31.27
N SER A 136 -6.07 9.68 -31.60
CA SER A 136 -7.48 9.26 -31.54
C SER A 136 -7.76 8.15 -30.54
N GLU A 137 -6.76 7.33 -30.21
CA GLU A 137 -7.00 6.11 -29.47
C GLU A 137 -6.62 6.29 -28.01
N ARG A 138 -7.61 6.12 -27.13
CA ARG A 138 -7.42 6.14 -25.68
C ARG A 138 -7.81 4.81 -25.09
N GLN A 139 -6.98 4.30 -24.19
CA GLN A 139 -7.23 3.07 -23.45
C GLN A 139 -6.98 3.32 -21.97
N SER A 140 -7.88 2.80 -21.14
CA SER A 140 -7.75 2.86 -19.69
C SER A 140 -7.40 1.48 -19.14
N LEU A 141 -6.40 1.40 -18.27
CA LEU A 141 -6.10 0.21 -17.48
C LEU A 141 -6.55 0.41 -16.04
N ARG A 142 -7.19 -0.61 -15.47
CA ARG A 142 -7.62 -0.57 -14.08
C ARG A 142 -6.44 -0.81 -13.14
N ILE A 143 -6.32 0.05 -12.13
CA ILE A 143 -5.31 -0.07 -11.09
C ILE A 143 -5.89 -0.96 -9.98
N PRO A 144 -5.34 -2.15 -9.73
CA PRO A 144 -5.85 -3.03 -8.69
C PRO A 144 -5.66 -2.38 -7.33
N ARG A 145 -6.76 -2.23 -6.58
CA ARG A 145 -6.72 -1.85 -5.16
C ARG A 145 -6.69 -3.12 -4.35
N ARG A 146 -5.50 -3.52 -3.89
CA ARG A 146 -5.42 -4.56 -2.85
C ARG A 146 -6.04 -3.99 -1.58
N ARG A 147 -7.09 -4.63 -1.06
CA ARG A 147 -7.59 -4.29 0.28
C ARG A 147 -6.54 -4.77 1.28
N VAL A 148 -6.34 -4.00 2.34
CA VAL A 148 -5.40 -4.36 3.42
C VAL A 148 -5.76 -5.71 4.04
N ASP A 149 -7.04 -6.08 3.99
CA ASP A 149 -7.59 -7.35 4.51
C ASP A 149 -7.08 -8.59 3.75
N ASP A 150 -6.55 -8.45 2.52
CA ASP A 150 -6.01 -9.56 1.72
C ASP A 150 -4.52 -9.83 1.98
N LEU A 151 -3.88 -9.10 2.93
CA LEU A 151 -2.50 -9.38 3.31
C LEU A 151 -2.47 -10.65 4.17
N PRO A 152 -1.68 -11.68 3.79
CA PRO A 152 -1.55 -12.87 4.60
C PRO A 152 -1.11 -12.45 6.00
N HIS A 153 -1.90 -12.81 7.02
CA HIS A 153 -1.51 -12.68 8.41
C HIS A 153 -0.21 -13.46 8.58
N ARG A 154 0.91 -12.73 8.63
CA ARG A 154 2.20 -13.33 8.88
C ARG A 154 2.18 -13.71 10.36
N GLU A 155 1.84 -14.96 10.65
CA GLU A 155 2.01 -15.54 11.98
C GLU A 155 3.49 -15.43 12.32
N ILE A 156 3.80 -14.52 13.25
CA ILE A 156 5.12 -14.45 13.86
C ILE A 156 5.12 -15.59 14.88
N LYS A 157 5.84 -16.67 14.55
CA LYS A 157 6.08 -17.80 15.45
C LYS A 157 7.31 -17.55 16.30
#